data_AF-A0A7S3YC39-F1
#
_entry.id   AF-A0A7S3YC39-F1
#
_cell.length_a   1.000
_cell.length_b   1.000
_cell.length_c   1.000
_cell.angle_alpha   90.00
_cell.angle_beta   90.00
_cell.angle_gamma   90.00
#
_symmetry.space_group_name_H-M   'P 1'
#
loop_
_entity.id
_entity.type
_entity.pdbx_description
1 polymer ?
#
loop_
_entity_poly.entity_id
_entity_poly.type
_entity_poly.pdbx_seq_one_letter_code
_entity_poly.pdbx_strand_id
1 'polypeptide(L)'
;KELGGQVTVSPTLTERGGPEQSGLGQALEVLMEEKRGIKEQLKQFDLRFLQERGRMPSKAEKEPIRHLYERYNATKSRIRRTEAAMKRGGGSPWGTGPQPARL
;
A
#
# COMPACT_ATOMS: atom_id res chain seq x y z
N LYS A 1 53.32 -39.34 19.69
CA LYS A 1 52.91 -39.70 18.32
C LYS A 1 51.40 -39.94 18.38
N GLU A 2 50.60 -38.87 18.45
CA GLU A 2 50.08 -38.11 17.28
C GLU A 2 49.22 -39.04 16.41
N LEU A 3 47.94 -38.79 16.16
CA LEU A 3 47.43 -37.61 15.45
C LEU A 3 45.99 -37.25 15.92
N GLY A 4 45.82 -36.03 16.42
CA GLY A 4 44.51 -35.40 16.60
C GLY A 4 44.05 -34.80 15.27
N GLY A 5 42.96 -35.33 14.72
CA GLY A 5 42.31 -34.75 13.54
C GLY A 5 41.56 -33.48 13.92
N GLN A 6 42.11 -32.32 13.58
CA GLN A 6 41.39 -31.05 13.58
C GLN A 6 40.39 -31.04 12.43
N VAL A 7 39.11 -31.20 12.75
CA VAL A 7 38.02 -30.78 11.87
C VAL A 7 37.88 -29.27 12.03
N THR A 8 38.48 -28.52 11.11
CA THR A 8 38.21 -27.09 10.96
C THR A 8 36.93 -26.94 10.13
N VAL A 9 35.78 -26.96 10.79
CA VAL A 9 34.58 -26.37 10.18
C VAL A 9 34.51 -24.93 10.66
N SER A 10 35.06 -24.02 9.87
CA SER A 10 34.72 -22.61 9.99
C SER A 10 33.33 -22.44 9.38
N PRO A 11 32.26 -22.14 10.14
CA PRO A 11 31.07 -21.58 9.54
C PRO A 11 31.41 -20.13 9.17
N THR A 12 31.89 -19.93 7.95
CA THR A 12 31.83 -18.63 7.30
C THR A 12 30.34 -18.31 7.12
N LEU A 13 29.74 -17.72 8.15
CA LEU A 13 28.44 -17.08 8.09
C LEU A 13 28.60 -15.79 7.29
N THR A 14 28.74 -15.94 5.98
CA THR A 14 28.46 -14.89 5.00
C THR A 14 26.96 -14.93 4.71
N GLU A 15 26.15 -14.62 5.72
CA GLU A 15 24.81 -14.09 5.50
C GLU A 15 24.89 -12.57 5.59
N ARG A 16 25.36 -11.95 4.50
CA ARG A 16 25.04 -10.55 4.21
C ARG A 16 24.19 -10.46 2.95
N GLY A 17 23.14 -11.28 2.88
CA GLY A 17 21.97 -10.92 2.09
C GLY A 17 21.13 -9.96 2.94
N GLY A 18 21.37 -8.65 2.85
CA GLY A 18 20.59 -7.67 3.60
C GLY A 18 19.13 -7.67 3.13
N PRO A 19 18.13 -8.06 3.96
CA PRO A 19 16.72 -8.05 3.56
C PRO A 19 16.07 -6.67 3.73
N GLU A 20 16.85 -5.61 3.97
CA GLU A 20 16.27 -4.33 4.36
C GLU A 20 15.47 -3.65 3.23
N GLN A 21 15.81 -3.93 1.96
CA GLN A 21 15.12 -3.32 0.81
C GLN A 21 13.82 -4.05 0.42
N SER A 22 13.71 -5.35 0.68
CA SER A 22 12.55 -6.16 0.27
C SER A 22 11.29 -5.88 1.11
N GLY A 23 11.44 -5.44 2.36
CA GLY A 23 10.31 -5.16 3.25
C GLY A 23 9.46 -3.97 2.79
N LEU A 24 10.08 -2.93 2.22
CA LEU A 24 9.36 -1.74 1.75
C LEU A 24 8.55 -2.01 0.48
N GLY A 25 9.07 -2.85 -0.43
CA GLY A 25 8.37 -3.29 -1.63
C GLY A 25 7.11 -4.10 -1.30
N GLN A 26 7.23 -5.09 -0.40
CA GLN A 26 6.09 -5.87 0.09
C GLN A 26 5.06 -4.99 0.81
N ALA A 27 5.52 -4.05 1.65
CA ALA A 27 4.63 -3.10 2.32
C ALA A 27 3.88 -2.21 1.32
N LEU A 28 4.53 -1.79 0.23
CA LEU A 28 3.89 -1.00 -0.82
C LEU A 28 2.81 -1.82 -1.54
N GLU A 29 3.10 -3.08 -1.91
CA GLU A 29 2.14 -3.97 -2.56
C GLU A 29 0.89 -4.18 -1.72
N VAL A 30 1.05 -4.48 -0.43
CA VAL A 30 -0.07 -4.62 0.53
C VAL A 30 -0.91 -3.34 0.59
N LEU A 31 -0.26 -2.17 0.63
CA LEU A 31 -0.99 -0.90 0.65
C LEU A 31 -1.73 -0.62 -0.67
N MET A 32 -1.16 -1.01 -1.81
CA MET A 32 -1.82 -0.88 -3.11
C MET A 32 -3.02 -1.81 -3.24
N GLU A 33 -2.92 -3.04 -2.73
CA GLU A 33 -4.04 -3.97 -2.65
C GLU A 33 -5.15 -3.44 -1.74
N GLU A 34 -4.81 -2.94 -0.56
CA GLU A 34 -5.80 -2.34 0.35
C GLU A 34 -6.51 -1.15 -0.30
N LYS A 35 -5.75 -0.27 -1.01
CA LYS A 35 -6.33 0.83 -1.78
C LYS A 35 -7.31 0.33 -2.85
N ARG A 36 -6.98 -0.76 -3.55
CA ARG A 36 -7.85 -1.36 -4.57
C ARG A 36 -9.11 -1.95 -3.94
N GLY A 37 -8.97 -2.68 -2.83
CA GLY A 37 -10.10 -3.25 -2.09
C GLY A 37 -11.07 -2.17 -1.61
N ILE A 38 -10.57 -1.08 -1.03
CA ILE A 38 -11.43 0.04 -0.58
C ILE A 38 -12.18 0.66 -1.77
N LYS A 39 -11.52 0.86 -2.91
CA LYS A 39 -12.16 1.35 -4.15
C LYS A 39 -13.29 0.43 -4.61
N GLU A 40 -13.08 -0.88 -4.54
CA GLU A 40 -14.07 -1.87 -4.93
C GLU A 40 -15.27 -1.85 -3.99
N GLN A 41 -15.05 -1.73 -2.68
CA GLN A 41 -16.12 -1.58 -1.69
C GLN A 41 -16.95 -0.32 -1.93
N LEU A 42 -16.31 0.83 -2.22
CA LEU A 42 -17.02 2.06 -2.58
C LEU A 42 -17.90 1.87 -3.82
N LYS A 43 -17.36 1.22 -4.87
CA LYS A 43 -18.12 0.93 -6.09
C LYS A 43 -19.27 -0.04 -5.84
N GLN A 44 -19.06 -1.09 -5.05
CA GLN A 44 -20.11 -2.04 -4.70
C GLN A 44 -21.25 -1.35 -3.95
N PHE A 45 -20.93 -0.43 -3.04
CA PHE A 45 -21.93 0.37 -2.36
C PHE A 45 -22.74 1.22 -3.36
N ASP A 46 -22.08 1.95 -4.25
CA ASP A 46 -22.74 2.77 -5.27
C ASP A 46 -23.65 1.91 -6.18
N LEU A 47 -23.18 0.72 -6.58
CA LEU A 47 -23.94 -0.22 -7.41
C LEU A 47 -25.16 -0.79 -6.69
N ARG A 48 -25.02 -1.20 -5.42
CA ARG A 48 -26.15 -1.67 -4.61
C ARG A 48 -27.17 -0.56 -4.42
N PHE A 49 -26.72 0.65 -4.12
CA PHE A 49 -27.61 1.81 -4.00
C PHE A 49 -28.37 2.09 -5.29
N LEU A 50 -27.68 2.03 -6.44
CA LEU A 50 -28.32 2.20 -7.74
C LEU A 50 -29.33 1.08 -8.02
N GLN A 51 -29.00 -0.16 -7.67
CA GLN A 51 -29.89 -1.32 -7.88
C GLN A 51 -31.12 -1.30 -6.96
N GLU A 52 -30.95 -0.89 -5.69
CA GLU A 52 -32.02 -0.87 -4.69
C GLU A 52 -32.91 0.38 -4.81
N ARG A 53 -32.33 1.54 -5.11
CA ARG A 53 -33.03 2.84 -5.10
C ARG A 53 -33.22 3.44 -6.50
N GLY A 54 -32.59 2.90 -7.54
CA GLY A 54 -32.62 3.46 -8.89
C GLY A 54 -31.85 4.77 -9.07
N ARG A 55 -31.08 5.20 -8.06
CA ARG A 55 -30.32 6.46 -8.08
C ARG A 55 -28.95 6.33 -7.42
N MET A 56 -28.03 7.24 -7.75
CA MET A 56 -26.76 7.35 -7.03
C MET A 56 -26.96 7.81 -5.57
N PRO A 57 -26.14 7.32 -4.62
CA PRO A 57 -26.24 7.72 -3.22
C PRO A 57 -25.86 9.19 -3.02
N SER A 58 -26.66 9.91 -2.23
CA SER A 58 -26.39 11.31 -1.89
C SER A 58 -25.38 11.43 -0.75
N LYS A 59 -24.90 12.64 -0.45
CA LYS A 59 -23.85 12.88 0.55
C LYS A 59 -24.18 12.31 1.94
N ALA A 60 -25.44 12.40 2.36
CA ALA A 60 -25.91 11.83 3.63
C ALA A 60 -25.87 10.28 3.63
N GLU A 61 -26.21 9.66 2.51
CA GLU A 61 -26.20 8.19 2.38
C GLU A 61 -24.78 7.62 2.23
N LYS A 62 -23.81 8.47 1.89
CA LYS A 62 -22.37 8.14 1.91
C LYS A 62 -21.73 8.31 3.29
N GLU A 63 -22.44 8.89 4.27
CA GLU A 63 -21.95 9.01 5.64
C GLU A 63 -21.62 7.65 6.30
N PRO A 64 -22.43 6.58 6.19
CA PRO A 64 -22.09 5.27 6.77
C PRO A 64 -20.79 4.70 6.20
N ILE A 65 -20.44 5.02 4.95
CA ILE A 65 -19.18 4.59 4.32
C ILE A 65 -18.05 5.63 4.45
N ARG A 66 -18.22 6.69 5.24
CA ARG A 66 -17.20 7.73 5.46
C ARG A 66 -15.87 7.14 5.92
N HIS A 67 -15.93 6.11 6.78
CA HIS A 67 -14.78 5.38 7.27
C HIS A 67 -13.95 4.74 6.13
N LEU A 68 -14.56 4.33 5.02
CA LEU A 68 -13.84 3.81 3.84
C LEU A 68 -13.03 4.92 3.15
N TYR A 69 -13.57 6.14 3.05
CA TYR A 69 -12.83 7.29 2.51
C TYR A 69 -11.67 7.68 3.43
N GLU A 70 -11.86 7.64 4.74
CA GLU A 70 -10.78 7.89 5.72
C GLU A 70 -9.67 6.86 5.60
N ARG A 71 -10.02 5.57 5.53
CA ARG A 71 -9.06 4.48 5.29
C ARG A 71 -8.34 4.66 3.96
N TYR A 72 -9.04 4.98 2.88
CA TYR A 72 -8.41 5.24 1.57
C TYR A 72 -7.38 6.37 1.64
N ASN A 73 -7.71 7.48 2.29
CA ASN A 73 -6.80 8.62 2.44
C ASN A 73 -5.60 8.28 3.31
N ALA A 74 -5.81 7.53 4.39
CA ALA A 74 -4.74 7.03 5.24
C ALA A 74 -3.80 6.08 4.46
N THR A 75 -4.36 5.13 3.71
CA THR A 75 -3.61 4.21 2.85
C THR A 75 -2.85 4.95 1.76
N LYS A 76 -3.47 5.91 1.06
CA LYS A 76 -2.79 6.76 0.07
C LYS A 76 -1.62 7.54 0.68
N SER A 77 -1.79 8.03 1.91
CA SER A 77 -0.71 8.73 2.64
C SER A 77 0.42 7.78 3.03
N ARG A 78 0.10 6.54 3.43
CA ARG A 78 1.09 5.48 3.71
C ARG A 78 1.85 5.10 2.45
N ILE A 79 1.16 4.85 1.33
CA ILE A 79 1.76 4.59 0.02
C ILE A 79 2.77 5.69 -0.31
N ARG A 80 2.34 6.95 -0.23
CA ARG A 80 3.21 8.09 -0.55
C ARG A 80 4.44 8.16 0.35
N ARG A 81 4.34 7.80 1.63
CA ARG A 81 5.50 7.74 2.54
C ARG A 81 6.43 6.58 2.21
N THR A 82 5.90 5.40 1.93
CA THR A 82 6.67 4.22 1.54
C THR A 82 7.35 4.44 0.19
N GLU A 83 6.61 4.96 -0.80
CA GLU A 83 7.14 5.38 -2.10
C GLU A 83 8.21 6.44 -1.91
N ALA A 84 7.96 7.53 -1.17
CA ALA A 84 8.98 8.55 -0.92
C ALA A 84 10.21 7.99 -0.20
N ALA A 85 10.04 7.07 0.75
CA ALA A 85 11.15 6.41 1.43
C ALA A 85 12.00 5.58 0.46
N MET A 86 11.36 4.87 -0.48
CA MET A 86 11.99 4.14 -1.59
C MET A 86 12.61 5.10 -2.63
N LYS A 87 11.98 6.27 -2.81
CA LYS A 87 12.27 7.28 -3.84
C LYS A 87 13.08 8.46 -3.34
N ARG A 88 13.68 8.41 -2.14
CA ARG A 88 14.75 9.33 -1.71
C ARG A 88 16.01 9.23 -2.61
N GLY A 89 15.97 8.37 -3.64
CA GLY A 89 16.83 8.42 -4.83
C GLY A 89 16.23 9.05 -6.11
N GLY A 90 15.07 9.71 -6.12
CA GLY A 90 14.54 10.36 -7.34
C GLY A 90 13.18 11.06 -7.20
N GLY A 91 13.16 12.37 -7.03
CA GLY A 91 11.95 13.20 -6.77
C GLY A 91 10.66 12.88 -7.56
N SER A 92 9.52 13.15 -6.94
CA SER A 92 8.20 13.10 -7.61
C SER A 92 7.77 14.49 -8.04
N PRO A 93 7.72 14.78 -9.36
CA PRO A 93 6.92 15.86 -9.90
C PRO A 93 5.53 15.30 -10.26
N TRP A 94 4.50 15.85 -9.64
CA TRP A 94 3.09 15.86 -10.05
C TRP A 94 2.56 14.77 -11.03
N GLY A 95 1.64 13.96 -10.53
CA GLY A 95 0.73 13.11 -11.32
C GLY A 95 -0.74 13.41 -10.98
N THR A 96 -1.25 14.47 -11.59
CA THR A 96 -2.61 14.74 -12.07
C THR A 96 -3.77 13.86 -11.55
N GLY A 97 -4.63 14.45 -10.72
CA GLY A 97 -6.06 14.15 -10.70
C GLY A 97 -6.82 15.42 -11.12
N PRO A 98 -7.85 15.34 -11.98
CA PRO A 98 -8.56 16.53 -12.46
C PRO A 98 -9.22 17.26 -11.29
N GLN A 99 -8.96 18.55 -11.15
CA GLN A 99 -9.72 19.42 -10.27
C GLN A 99 -11.05 19.75 -10.97
N PRO A 100 -12.22 19.59 -10.31
CA PRO A 100 -13.45 20.12 -10.86
C PRO A 100 -13.32 21.63 -10.94
N ALA A 101 -13.50 22.19 -12.14
CA ALA A 101 -13.63 23.62 -12.33
C ALA A 101 -14.79 24.10 -11.45
N ARG A 102 -14.45 24.92 -10.46
CA ARG A 102 -15.42 25.64 -9.65
C ARG A 102 -15.94 26.78 -10.53
N LEU A 103 -17.27 26.82 -10.68
CA LEU A 103 -18.03 27.84 -11.40
C LEU A 103 -17.69 29.25 -10.90
#